data_AF-A0A819MI96-F1
#
_entry.id   AF-A0A819MI96-F1
#
_cell.length_a   1.000
_cell.length_b   1.000
_cell.length_c   1.000
_cell.angle_alpha   90.00
_cell.angle_beta   90.00
_cell.angle_gamma   90.00
#
_symmetry.space_group_name_H-M   'P 1'
#
loop_
_entity.id
_entity.type
_entity.pdbx_description
1 polymer ?
#
loop_
_entity_poly.entity_id
_entity_poly.type
_entity_poly.pdbx_seq_one_letter_code
_entity_poly.pdbx_strand_id
1 'polypeptide(L)'
;MPSKPINNLSEAAKNKAVQFDQIDAISSVATGKKDIVIVKSPEGSNIKVQKRYLVMTVREVYEQFKLIYPNEKIGSTSFSLLRTKHVLLMPDIPQNVCLCKYHANIDLLLLSISSI
;
A
#
# COMPACT_ATOMS: atom_id res chain seq x y z
N MET A 1 -11.69 -16.84 12.29
CA MET A 1 -13.01 -16.57 11.70
C MET A 1 -12.93 -16.86 10.21
N PRO A 2 -13.74 -17.79 9.67
CA PRO A 2 -13.75 -18.01 8.23
C PRO A 2 -14.36 -16.78 7.54
N SER A 3 -13.61 -16.19 6.61
CA SER A 3 -14.05 -15.04 5.81
C SER A 3 -15.18 -15.44 4.87
N LYS A 4 -16.23 -14.61 4.85
CA LYS A 4 -17.37 -14.74 3.93
C LYS A 4 -16.84 -14.75 2.47
N PRO A 5 -17.30 -15.67 1.60
CA PRO A 5 -16.73 -15.83 0.27
C PRO A 5 -16.88 -14.54 -0.55
N ILE A 6 -15.83 -14.22 -1.31
CA ILE A 6 -15.64 -13.01 -2.14
C ILE A 6 -16.63 -12.95 -3.34
N ASN A 7 -17.53 -13.94 -3.45
CA ASN A 7 -18.20 -14.34 -4.68
C ASN A 7 -19.33 -13.44 -5.19
N ASN A 8 -19.70 -12.36 -4.49
CA ASN A 8 -20.81 -11.49 -4.92
C ASN A 8 -20.42 -10.02 -5.18
N LEU A 9 -19.12 -9.73 -5.33
CA LEU A 9 -18.67 -8.39 -5.68
C LEU A 9 -18.65 -8.17 -7.20
N SER A 10 -19.20 -7.04 -7.66
CA SER A 10 -19.10 -6.61 -9.05
C SER A 10 -17.64 -6.48 -9.49
N GLU A 11 -17.33 -6.92 -10.71
CA GLU A 11 -16.01 -6.77 -11.34
C GLU A 11 -15.54 -5.31 -11.31
N ALA A 12 -16.46 -4.37 -11.53
CA ALA A 12 -16.18 -2.94 -11.50
C ALA A 12 -15.73 -2.47 -10.11
N ALA A 13 -16.37 -2.97 -9.05
CA ALA A 13 -16.02 -2.64 -7.67
C ALA A 13 -14.61 -3.13 -7.32
N LYS A 14 -14.27 -4.36 -7.76
CA LYS A 14 -12.94 -4.95 -7.58
C LYS A 14 -11.87 -4.12 -8.28
N ASN A 15 -12.11 -3.75 -9.54
CA ASN A 15 -11.16 -2.96 -10.31
C ASN A 15 -10.95 -1.57 -9.69
N LYS A 16 -12.01 -0.90 -9.22
CA LYS A 16 -11.89 0.36 -8.49
C LYS A 16 -11.06 0.22 -7.22
N ALA A 17 -11.29 -0.82 -6.42
CA ALA A 17 -10.51 -1.06 -5.20
C ALA A 17 -9.02 -1.29 -5.51
N VAL A 18 -8.71 -2.10 -6.54
CA VAL A 18 -7.33 -2.37 -6.98
C VAL A 18 -6.64 -1.10 -7.49
N GLN A 19 -7.34 -0.28 -8.27
CA GLN A 19 -6.81 0.98 -8.80
C GLN A 19 -6.65 2.04 -7.71
N PHE A 20 -7.51 2.04 -6.69
CA PHE A 20 -7.46 3.00 -5.60
C PHE A 20 -6.14 2.96 -4.84
N ASP A 21 -5.60 1.75 -4.62
CA ASP A 21 -4.29 1.56 -3.99
C ASP A 21 -3.14 2.20 -4.78
N GLN A 22 -3.31 2.46 -6.09
CA GLN A 22 -2.25 2.98 -6.97
C GLN A 22 -2.22 4.51 -7.06
N ILE A 23 -3.17 5.20 -6.44
CA ILE A 23 -3.23 6.66 -6.40
C ILE A 23 -2.09 7.19 -5.53
N ASP A 24 -1.38 8.23 -5.98
CA ASP A 24 -0.22 8.78 -5.26
C ASP A 24 -0.55 9.31 -3.86
N ALA A 25 -1.79 9.75 -3.64
CA ALA A 25 -2.29 10.16 -2.32
C ALA A 25 -2.51 8.98 -1.35
N ILE A 26 -2.61 7.75 -1.87
CA ILE A 26 -2.89 6.52 -1.09
C ILE A 26 -1.60 5.69 -0.92
N SER A 27 -0.76 5.65 -1.94
CA SER A 27 0.53 4.98 -1.88
C SER A 27 1.60 5.74 -2.64
N SER A 28 2.84 5.70 -2.15
CA SER A 28 3.99 6.29 -2.82
C SER A 28 4.82 5.23 -3.55
N VAL A 29 5.38 5.57 -4.71
CA VAL A 29 6.25 4.68 -5.49
C VAL A 29 7.59 4.48 -4.79
N ALA A 30 8.06 3.23 -4.70
CA ALA A 30 9.42 2.93 -4.23
C ALA A 30 10.46 3.43 -5.23
N THR A 31 11.55 4.04 -4.76
CA THR A 31 12.58 4.64 -5.64
C THR A 31 13.68 3.67 -6.07
N GLY A 32 13.78 2.49 -5.44
CA GLY A 32 14.87 1.54 -5.67
C GLY A 32 14.73 0.72 -6.95
N LYS A 33 15.83 0.56 -7.71
CA LYS A 33 15.84 -0.36 -8.88
C LYS A 33 15.55 -1.82 -8.52
N LYS A 34 15.87 -2.23 -7.29
CA LYS A 34 15.58 -3.57 -6.74
C LYS A 34 14.12 -3.75 -6.34
N ASP A 35 13.33 -2.69 -6.34
CA ASP A 35 11.92 -2.70 -5.96
C ASP A 35 10.98 -2.92 -7.16
N ILE A 36 11.52 -3.36 -8.29
CA ILE A 36 10.72 -3.84 -9.42
C ILE A 36 10.26 -5.26 -9.14
N VAL A 37 8.95 -5.50 -9.26
CA VAL A 37 8.35 -6.84 -9.20
C VAL A 37 7.69 -7.18 -10.53
N ILE A 38 7.66 -8.47 -10.85
CA ILE A 38 7.01 -8.98 -12.06
C ILE A 38 5.61 -9.44 -11.66
N VAL A 39 4.59 -8.86 -12.30
CA VAL A 39 3.19 -9.26 -12.12
C VAL A 39 2.62 -9.73 -13.44
N LYS A 40 1.67 -10.67 -13.39
CA LYS A 40 0.94 -11.10 -14.59
C LYS A 40 -0.11 -10.06 -14.94
N SER A 41 -0.14 -9.64 -16.19
CA SER A 41 -1.17 -8.79 -16.73
C SER A 41 -2.47 -9.58 -16.94
N PRO A 42 -3.62 -8.89 -17.09
CA PRO A 42 -4.87 -9.52 -17.49
C PRO A 42 -4.77 -10.27 -18.83
N GLU A 43 -3.84 -9.85 -19.70
CA GLU A 43 -3.57 -10.44 -21.01
C GLU A 43 -2.64 -11.67 -20.94
N GLY A 44 -2.20 -12.05 -19.73
CA GLY A 44 -1.34 -13.21 -19.50
C GLY A 44 0.17 -12.95 -19.66
N SER A 45 0.56 -11.75 -20.08
CA SER A 45 1.96 -11.34 -20.20
C SER A 45 2.55 -10.92 -18.85
N ASN A 46 3.86 -11.12 -18.66
CA ASN A 46 4.56 -10.66 -17.46
C ASN A 46 4.95 -9.18 -17.63
N ILE A 47 4.46 -8.32 -16.74
CA ILE A 47 4.81 -6.89 -16.71
C ILE A 47 5.68 -6.57 -15.49
N LYS A 48 6.65 -5.66 -15.68
CA LYS A 48 7.46 -5.12 -14.60
C LYS A 48 6.75 -3.93 -14.00
N VAL A 49 6.48 -3.98 -12.69
CA VAL A 49 5.85 -2.88 -11.95
C VAL A 49 6.73 -2.51 -10.75
N GLN A 50 6.80 -1.23 -10.45
CA GLN A 50 7.51 -0.73 -9.29
C GLN A 50 6.66 -0.99 -8.03
N LYS A 51 7.27 -1.47 -6.94
CA LYS A 51 6.58 -1.56 -5.65
C LYS A 51 6.08 -0.18 -5.23
N ARG A 52 4.99 -0.18 -4.49
CA ARG A 52 4.44 1.02 -3.84
C ARG A 52 4.35 0.78 -2.34
N TYR A 53 4.28 1.86 -1.58
CA TYR A 53 4.17 1.84 -0.13
C TYR A 53 2.90 2.58 0.27
N LEU A 54 2.00 1.94 1.01
CA LEU A 54 0.84 2.64 1.56
C LEU A 54 1.31 3.74 2.53
N VAL A 55 0.75 4.93 2.38
CA VAL A 55 1.05 6.07 3.26
C VAL A 55 0.22 6.05 4.56
N MET A 56 -0.83 5.23 4.59
CA MET A 56 -1.77 5.08 5.70
C MET A 56 -2.11 3.60 5.93
N THR A 57 -2.82 3.29 7.01
CA THR A 57 -3.24 1.92 7.30
C THR A 57 -4.33 1.44 6.32
N VAL A 58 -4.42 0.12 6.11
CA VAL A 58 -5.46 -0.47 5.22
C VAL A 58 -6.88 -0.06 5.64
N ARG A 59 -7.10 0.14 6.94
CA ARG A 59 -8.39 0.62 7.47
C ARG A 59 -8.68 2.03 7.00
N GLU A 60 -7.72 2.94 7.12
CA GLU A 60 -7.87 4.34 6.67
C GLU A 60 -8.08 4.40 5.14
N VAL A 61 -7.35 3.58 4.37
CA VAL A 61 -7.56 3.48 2.92
C VAL A 61 -8.99 3.04 2.61
N TYR A 62 -9.52 2.04 3.32
CA TYR A 62 -10.89 1.58 3.14
C TYR A 62 -11.93 2.66 3.49
N GLU A 63 -11.70 3.42 4.55
CA GLU A 63 -12.56 4.55 4.93
C GLU A 63 -12.55 5.63 3.84
N GLN A 64 -11.38 6.01 3.33
CA GLN A 64 -11.22 6.92 2.18
C GLN A 64 -11.92 6.40 0.91
N PHE A 65 -11.78 5.10 0.62
CA PHE A 65 -12.44 4.47 -0.51
C PHE A 65 -13.96 4.62 -0.43
N LYS A 66 -14.56 4.41 0.75
CA LYS A 66 -16.02 4.56 0.93
C LYS A 66 -16.50 6.00 0.86
N LEU A 67 -15.66 6.97 1.22
CA LEU A 67 -15.98 8.39 1.03
C LEU A 67 -16.05 8.76 -0.45
N ILE A 68 -15.12 8.25 -1.25
CA ILE A 68 -15.03 8.56 -2.70
C ILE A 68 -16.03 7.72 -3.52
N TYR A 69 -16.26 6.48 -3.10
CA TYR A 69 -17.15 5.52 -3.78
C TYR A 69 -18.26 5.02 -2.84
N PRO A 70 -19.17 5.89 -2.36
CA PRO A 70 -20.19 5.52 -1.37
C PRO A 70 -21.19 4.46 -1.84
N ASN A 71 -21.36 4.33 -3.16
CA ASN A 71 -22.30 3.38 -3.77
C ASN A 71 -21.71 1.96 -3.91
N GLU A 72 -20.40 1.79 -3.71
CA GLU A 72 -19.74 0.49 -3.86
C GLU A 72 -19.92 -0.37 -2.60
N LYS A 73 -20.63 -1.49 -2.75
CA LYS A 73 -20.94 -2.41 -1.64
C LYS A 73 -19.79 -3.39 -1.38
N ILE A 74 -18.67 -2.87 -0.89
CA ILE A 74 -17.48 -3.65 -0.52
C ILE A 74 -17.26 -3.65 1.00
N GLY A 75 -17.09 -4.84 1.58
CA GLY A 75 -16.73 -5.00 2.99
C GLY A 75 -15.23 -4.80 3.22
N SER A 76 -14.84 -4.36 4.42
CA SER A 76 -13.44 -4.11 4.77
C SER A 76 -12.54 -5.34 4.56
N THR A 77 -12.98 -6.53 4.95
CA THR A 77 -12.22 -7.77 4.75
C THR A 77 -12.00 -8.08 3.26
N SER A 78 -13.05 -7.92 2.44
CA SER A 78 -12.95 -8.14 0.99
C SER A 78 -12.04 -7.10 0.33
N PHE A 79 -12.12 -5.85 0.77
CA PHE A 79 -11.22 -4.77 0.34
C PHE A 79 -9.76 -5.13 0.64
N SER A 80 -9.44 -5.50 1.87
CA SER A 80 -8.08 -5.88 2.27
C SER A 80 -7.52 -7.07 1.47
N LEU A 81 -8.38 -8.00 1.05
CA LEU A 81 -7.99 -9.16 0.22
C LEU A 81 -7.78 -8.81 -1.26
N LEU A 82 -8.45 -7.78 -1.77
CA LEU A 82 -8.29 -7.29 -3.14
C LEU A 82 -7.06 -6.40 -3.32
N ARG A 83 -6.42 -5.98 -2.22
CA ARG A 83 -5.19 -5.20 -2.23
C ARG A 83 -4.13 -5.84 -3.11
N THR A 84 -3.48 -5.02 -3.94
CA THR A 84 -2.45 -5.54 -4.84
C THR A 84 -1.17 -5.89 -4.07
N LYS A 85 -0.61 -7.08 -4.31
CA LYS A 85 0.58 -7.58 -3.58
C LYS A 85 1.84 -6.72 -3.72
N HIS A 86 1.95 -5.93 -4.79
CA HIS A 86 3.09 -5.03 -5.01
C HIS A 86 2.97 -3.69 -4.25
N VAL A 87 1.83 -3.43 -3.61
CA VAL A 87 1.59 -2.27 -2.75
C VAL A 87 1.81 -2.72 -1.31
N LEU A 88 2.97 -2.42 -0.72
CA LEU A 88 3.39 -2.88 0.60
C LEU A 88 2.77 -2.06 1.74
N LEU A 89 2.61 -2.71 2.90
CA LEU A 89 2.11 -2.06 4.12
C LEU A 89 3.24 -1.34 4.84
N MET A 90 2.90 -0.34 5.67
CA MET A 90 3.88 0.38 6.51
C MET A 90 4.90 -0.50 7.25
N PRO A 91 4.50 -1.63 7.88
CA PRO A 91 5.44 -2.53 8.56
C PRO A 91 6.45 -3.20 7.62
N ASP A 92 6.10 -3.37 6.35
CA ASP A 92 6.96 -4.00 5.33
C ASP A 92 7.91 -2.98 4.67
N ILE A 93 7.72 -1.69 4.95
CA ILE A 93 8.62 -0.63 4.49
C ILE A 93 9.88 -0.67 5.36
N PRO A 94 11.09 -0.67 4.76
CA PRO A 94 12.31 -0.52 5.54
C PRO A 94 12.30 0.85 6.23
N GLN A 95 12.04 0.87 7.54
CA GLN A 95 11.96 2.10 8.35
C GLN A 95 13.34 2.69 8.71
N ASN A 96 14.41 1.97 8.41
CA ASN A 96 15.79 2.34 8.71
C ASN A 96 16.46 3.18 7.60
N VAL A 97 15.70 3.68 6.62
CA VAL A 97 16.24 4.41 5.46
C VAL A 97 15.99 5.92 5.53
N CYS A 98 15.12 6.44 6.41
CA CYS A 98 14.98 7.89 6.54
C CYS A 98 16.23 8.44 7.24
N LEU A 99 16.88 9.42 6.63
CA LEU A 99 17.89 10.30 7.25
C LEU A 99 17.34 11.73 7.44
N CYS A 100 16.02 11.85 7.42
CA CYS A 100 15.32 13.12 7.51
C CYS A 100 15.43 13.74 8.91
N LYS A 101 15.38 15.08 8.99
CA LYS A 101 15.48 15.84 10.24
C LYS A 101 14.44 15.50 11.32
N TYR A 102 13.40 14.74 10.97
CA TYR A 102 12.32 14.36 11.88
C TYR A 102 12.46 12.94 12.41
N HIS A 103 12.84 11.96 11.56
CA HIS A 103 12.89 10.55 11.97
C HIS A 103 14.29 10.07 12.37
N ALA A 104 15.36 10.53 11.71
CA ALA A 104 16.73 10.09 12.02
C ALA A 104 17.47 11.04 12.95
N ASN A 105 16.99 12.28 13.04
CA ASN A 105 17.74 13.34 13.68
C ASN A 105 17.84 13.19 15.18
N ILE A 106 16.83 12.61 15.84
CA ILE A 106 16.93 12.33 17.28
C ILE A 106 18.03 11.31 17.56
N ASP A 107 18.11 10.23 16.80
CA ASP A 107 19.17 9.24 16.96
C ASP A 107 20.55 9.83 16.62
N LEU A 108 20.66 10.62 15.54
CA LEU A 108 21.89 11.32 15.17
C LEU A 108 22.32 12.37 16.21
N LEU A 109 21.37 13.10 16.80
CA LEU A 109 21.62 14.06 17.88
C LEU A 109 22.10 13.35 19.14
N LEU A 110 21.44 12.25 19.53
CA LEU A 110 21.86 11.44 20.67
C LEU A 110 23.28 10.90 20.48
N LEU A 111 23.60 10.38 19.30
CA LEU A 111 24.96 9.94 18.95
C LEU A 111 25.99 11.08 19.09
N SER A 112 25.66 12.30 18.65
CA SER A 112 26.56 13.46 18.74
C SER A 112 26.90 13.87 20.18
N ILE A 113 25.97 13.69 21.12
CA ILE A 113 26.16 14.00 22.54
C ILE A 113 26.89 12.85 23.26
N SER A 114 26.67 11.61 22.82
CA SER A 114 27.26 10.40 23.41
C SER A 114 28.75 10.22 23.06
N SER A 115 29.25 10.99 22.11
CA SER A 115 30.64 10.96 21.62
C SER A 115 31.55 11.97 22.34
N ILE A 116 31.06 12.59 23.42
CA ILE A 116 31.78 13.48 24.34
C ILE A 116 32.00 12.73 25.65
#